data_AF-A0A0B6YM59-F1
#
_entry.id   AF-A0A0B6YM59-F1
#
_cell.length_a   1.000
_cell.length_b   1.000
_cell.length_c   1.000
_cell.angle_alpha   90.00
_cell.angle_beta   90.00
_cell.angle_gamma   90.00
#
_symmetry.space_group_name_H-M   'P 1'
#
loop_
_entity.id
_entity.type
_entity.pdbx_description
1 polymer ?
#
loop_
_entity_poly.entity_id
_entity_poly.type
_entity_poly.pdbx_seq_one_letter_code
_entity_poly.pdbx_strand_id
1 'polypeptide(L)'
;QPPRMAYDPNLLIEAKHKPRENPAGKLAKFHPEPKIMIVTDSKYYIGGCDASAGSTPEKDAAVYRARVFGARLYGMLVDHLCRPDLSVPPGHEQPVMFLGKLLQFHLNGKSAVQRFVVGQAVYYWAIQRSPCPCPPEVITQLMTCLGELIYFDEIAVSFTRMQNDCQDFLASLKQNGVNLDETYPPRQLLTLDETYPP
;
A
#
# COMPACT_ATOMS: atom_id res chain seq x y z
N GLN A 1 15.53 7.33 -0.14
CA GLN A 1 14.94 7.53 -1.49
C GLN A 1 16.05 7.48 -2.51
N PRO A 2 15.95 6.72 -3.60
CA PRO A 2 16.93 6.77 -4.68
C PRO A 2 16.95 8.17 -5.33
N PRO A 3 18.11 8.60 -5.88
CA PRO A 3 18.26 9.93 -6.48
C PRO A 3 17.38 10.07 -7.74
N ARG A 4 16.72 11.24 -7.88
CA ARG A 4 15.89 11.55 -9.05
C ARG A 4 16.77 11.98 -10.22
N MET A 5 16.45 11.48 -11.42
CA MET A 5 17.16 11.83 -12.65
C MET A 5 16.33 12.84 -13.43
N ALA A 6 16.87 14.07 -13.59
CA ALA A 6 16.26 15.04 -14.49
C ALA A 6 16.37 14.54 -15.93
N TYR A 7 15.35 14.76 -16.73
CA TYR A 7 15.38 14.44 -18.16
C TYR A 7 14.76 15.57 -18.97
N ASP A 8 15.22 15.70 -20.21
CA ASP A 8 14.63 16.59 -21.21
C ASP A 8 13.60 15.78 -22.02
N PRO A 9 12.31 16.20 -22.04
CA PRO A 9 11.28 15.55 -22.85
C PRO A 9 11.64 15.47 -24.33
N ASN A 10 12.43 16.40 -24.86
CA ASN A 10 12.86 16.40 -26.25
C ASN A 10 13.85 15.26 -26.57
N LEU A 11 14.40 14.61 -25.54
CA LEU A 11 15.28 13.45 -25.67
C LEU A 11 14.53 12.11 -25.56
N LEU A 12 13.21 12.13 -25.37
CA LEU A 12 12.40 10.90 -25.34
C LEU A 12 12.27 10.31 -26.74
N ILE A 13 12.63 9.04 -26.88
CA ILE A 13 12.41 8.28 -28.10
C ILE A 13 10.96 7.84 -28.14
N GLU A 14 10.17 8.39 -29.06
CA GLU A 14 8.82 7.91 -29.33
C GLU A 14 8.87 6.59 -30.11
N ALA A 15 8.63 5.49 -29.41
CA ALA A 15 8.44 4.20 -30.07
C ALA A 15 7.13 4.21 -30.88
N LYS A 16 7.23 4.22 -32.21
CA LYS A 16 6.09 4.03 -33.11
C LYS A 16 5.60 2.58 -33.03
N HIS A 17 4.84 2.25 -31.99
CA HIS A 17 4.12 0.99 -31.96
C HIS A 17 3.05 1.02 -33.05
N LYS A 18 3.15 0.12 -34.04
CA LYS A 18 2.00 -0.16 -34.91
C LYS A 18 0.89 -0.72 -34.00
N PRO A 19 -0.26 -0.04 -33.86
CA PRO A 19 -1.36 -0.61 -33.10
C PRO A 19 -1.75 -1.92 -33.78
N ARG A 20 -1.82 -3.01 -33.00
CA ARG A 20 -2.46 -4.24 -33.46
C ARG A 20 -3.90 -3.88 -33.81
N GLU A 21 -4.27 -4.02 -35.08
CA GLU A 21 -5.59 -3.67 -35.57
C GLU A 21 -6.65 -4.43 -34.77
N ASN A 22 -7.40 -3.68 -33.96
CA ASN A 22 -8.58 -4.17 -33.27
C ASN A 22 -9.78 -3.50 -33.97
N PRO A 23 -10.71 -4.24 -34.58
CA PRO A 23 -11.74 -3.68 -35.45
C PRO A 23 -12.90 -2.96 -34.71
N ALA A 24 -12.79 -2.72 -33.40
CA ALA A 24 -13.83 -2.08 -32.60
C ALA A 24 -13.26 -0.92 -31.78
N GLY A 25 -13.57 0.31 -32.19
CA GLY A 25 -13.32 1.51 -31.38
C GLY A 25 -12.85 2.73 -32.17
N LYS A 26 -13.70 3.28 -33.04
CA LYS A 26 -13.53 4.66 -33.49
C LYS A 26 -13.89 5.60 -32.35
N LEU A 27 -12.93 6.04 -31.55
CA LEU A 27 -13.09 7.20 -30.67
C LEU A 27 -11.87 8.14 -30.78
N ALA A 28 -12.19 9.39 -31.15
CA ALA A 28 -11.41 10.61 -31.04
C ALA A 28 -9.99 10.63 -31.63
N LYS A 29 -9.90 11.08 -32.90
CA LYS A 29 -8.70 11.77 -33.38
C LYS A 29 -8.50 13.02 -32.53
N PHE A 30 -7.54 13.00 -31.61
CA PHE A 30 -7.06 14.19 -30.93
C PHE A 30 -6.41 15.11 -31.97
N HIS A 31 -7.09 16.20 -32.31
CA HIS A 31 -6.46 17.35 -32.94
C HIS A 31 -5.60 18.04 -31.86
N PRO A 32 -4.28 18.22 -32.04
CA PRO A 32 -3.53 19.08 -31.15
C PRO A 32 -3.88 20.54 -31.53
N GLU A 33 -4.73 21.20 -30.74
CA GLU A 33 -4.75 22.66 -30.74
C GLU A 33 -3.36 23.17 -30.34
N PRO A 34 -2.88 24.27 -30.95
CA PRO A 34 -1.61 24.86 -30.60
C PRO A 34 -1.69 25.40 -29.17
N LYS A 35 -1.18 24.63 -28.21
CA LYS A 35 -0.93 25.13 -26.86
C LYS A 35 0.09 26.25 -26.97
N ILE A 36 -0.33 27.46 -26.65
CA ILE A 36 0.56 28.58 -26.34
C ILE A 36 1.50 28.08 -25.23
N MET A 37 2.77 27.84 -25.59
CA MET A 37 3.83 27.50 -24.64
C MET A 37 4.08 28.73 -23.77
N ILE A 38 3.39 28.78 -22.62
CA ILE A 38 3.96 29.46 -21.47
C ILE A 38 5.17 28.60 -21.09
N VAL A 39 6.38 29.07 -21.44
CA VAL A 39 7.63 28.45 -21.01
C VAL A 39 7.74 28.69 -19.50
N THR A 40 7.04 27.87 -18.72
CA THR A 40 7.49 27.56 -17.38
C THR A 40 8.66 26.61 -17.54
N ASP A 41 9.81 26.99 -16.98
CA ASP A 41 11.04 26.19 -16.93
C ASP A 41 10.81 24.94 -16.04
N SER A 42 9.95 24.04 -16.50
CA SER A 42 9.48 22.88 -15.78
C SER A 42 10.49 21.77 -15.96
N LYS A 43 11.35 21.57 -14.96
CA LYS A 43 12.26 20.43 -14.91
C LYS A 43 11.45 19.14 -14.78
N TYR A 44 11.59 18.24 -15.75
CA TYR A 44 10.96 16.92 -15.72
C TYR A 44 11.90 15.92 -15.05
N TYR A 45 11.34 15.07 -14.18
CA TYR A 45 12.09 14.09 -13.42
C TYR A 45 11.56 12.67 -13.66
N ILE A 46 12.48 11.74 -13.89
CA ILE A 46 12.17 10.32 -13.87
C ILE A 46 11.90 9.94 -12.41
N GLY A 47 10.71 9.38 -12.14
CA GLY A 47 10.24 9.04 -10.79
C GLY A 47 9.15 9.95 -10.21
N GLY A 48 8.60 10.89 -10.99
CA GLY A 48 7.44 11.70 -10.62
C GLY A 48 7.79 13.16 -10.26
N CYS A 49 6.75 14.00 -10.16
CA CYS A 49 6.90 15.43 -9.85
C CYS A 49 7.44 15.68 -8.44
N ASP A 50 7.87 16.92 -8.17
CA ASP A 50 8.40 17.32 -6.86
C ASP A 50 7.47 16.90 -5.73
N ALA A 51 8.03 16.50 -4.58
CA ALA A 51 7.24 16.07 -3.42
C ALA A 51 6.28 17.17 -2.91
N SER A 52 6.43 18.40 -3.38
CA SER A 52 5.59 19.56 -3.11
C SER A 52 4.50 19.81 -4.17
N ALA A 53 4.59 19.17 -5.34
CA ALA A 53 3.60 19.28 -6.42
C ALA A 53 2.61 18.12 -6.32
N GLY A 54 1.33 18.44 -6.16
CA GLY A 54 0.24 17.46 -6.03
C GLY A 54 -0.38 17.45 -4.65
N SER A 55 -1.70 17.34 -4.62
CA SER A 55 -2.48 17.25 -3.39
C SER A 55 -2.20 15.93 -2.66
N THR A 56 -2.34 15.89 -1.33
CA THR A 56 -2.19 14.65 -0.53
C THR A 56 -3.03 13.49 -1.10
N PRO A 57 -4.31 13.69 -1.48
CA PRO A 57 -5.13 12.61 -2.06
C PRO A 57 -4.58 12.02 -3.36
N GLU A 58 -4.03 12.85 -4.24
CA GLU A 58 -3.46 12.37 -5.51
C GLU A 58 -2.21 11.52 -5.29
N LYS A 59 -1.37 11.92 -4.33
CA LYS A 59 -0.17 11.17 -3.93
C LYS A 59 -0.56 9.82 -3.33
N ASP A 60 -1.53 9.80 -2.43
CA ASP A 60 -2.01 8.57 -1.80
C ASP A 60 -2.61 7.61 -2.84
N ALA A 61 -3.40 8.15 -3.78
CA ALA A 61 -3.96 7.37 -4.87
C ALA A 61 -2.86 6.79 -5.79
N ALA A 62 -1.80 7.56 -6.08
CA ALA A 62 -0.66 7.08 -6.85
C ALA A 62 0.10 5.96 -6.13
N VAL A 63 0.35 6.12 -4.82
CA VAL A 63 0.99 5.09 -3.97
C VAL A 63 0.14 3.82 -3.94
N TYR A 64 -1.17 3.96 -3.75
CA TYR A 64 -2.09 2.82 -3.74
C TYR A 64 -2.06 2.06 -5.06
N ARG A 65 -2.17 2.77 -6.20
CA ARG A 65 -2.06 2.16 -7.53
C ARG A 65 -0.73 1.44 -7.70
N ALA A 66 0.38 2.08 -7.33
CA ALA A 66 1.70 1.47 -7.43
C ALA A 66 1.81 0.17 -6.61
N ARG A 67 1.24 0.13 -5.40
CA ARG A 67 1.18 -1.09 -4.57
C ARG A 67 0.37 -2.20 -5.25
N VAL A 68 -0.80 -1.90 -5.80
CA VAL A 68 -1.63 -2.88 -6.50
C VAL A 68 -0.93 -3.42 -7.76
N PHE A 69 -0.34 -2.55 -8.57
CA PHE A 69 0.44 -2.97 -9.74
C PHE A 69 1.66 -3.80 -9.34
N GLY A 70 2.37 -3.39 -8.29
CA GLY A 70 3.50 -4.14 -7.73
C GLY A 70 3.07 -5.54 -7.27
N ALA A 71 1.98 -5.65 -6.52
CA ALA A 71 1.43 -6.92 -6.06
C ALA A 71 1.03 -7.83 -7.22
N ARG A 72 0.48 -7.28 -8.30
CA ARG A 72 0.14 -8.03 -9.51
C ARG A 72 1.37 -8.59 -10.20
N LEU A 73 2.40 -7.77 -10.42
CA LEU A 73 3.67 -8.21 -11.02
C LEU A 73 4.36 -9.24 -10.13
N TYR A 74 4.32 -9.02 -8.82
CA TYR A 74 4.84 -9.96 -7.83
C TYR A 74 4.14 -11.32 -7.94
N GLY A 75 2.79 -11.35 -7.98
CA GLY A 75 2.00 -12.57 -8.15
C GLY A 75 2.40 -13.39 -9.39
N MET A 76 2.65 -12.72 -10.51
CA MET A 76 3.13 -13.36 -11.75
C MET A 76 4.56 -13.92 -11.59
N LEU A 77 5.44 -13.16 -10.95
CA LEU A 77 6.82 -13.57 -10.69
C LEU A 77 6.87 -14.79 -9.75
N VAL A 78 6.11 -14.78 -8.65
CA VAL A 78 6.15 -15.89 -7.68
C VAL A 78 5.55 -17.17 -8.24
N ASP A 79 4.52 -17.13 -9.11
CA ASP A 79 4.09 -18.34 -9.82
C ASP A 79 5.22 -18.93 -10.66
N HIS A 80 6.00 -18.08 -11.32
CA HIS A 80 7.14 -18.52 -12.13
C HIS A 80 8.29 -19.07 -11.28
N LEU A 81 8.58 -18.46 -10.11
CA LEU A 81 9.62 -18.93 -9.21
C LEU A 81 9.25 -20.22 -8.47
N CYS A 82 7.96 -20.44 -8.23
CA CYS A 82 7.46 -21.61 -7.51
C CYS A 82 7.02 -22.74 -8.45
N ARG A 83 7.45 -22.74 -9.71
CA ARG A 83 7.13 -23.85 -10.60
C ARG A 83 7.92 -25.11 -10.23
N PRO A 84 7.29 -26.30 -10.27
CA PRO A 84 7.92 -27.54 -9.86
C PRO A 84 9.05 -27.99 -10.81
N ASP A 85 9.07 -27.49 -12.04
CA ASP A 85 10.11 -27.77 -13.05
C ASP A 85 11.38 -26.91 -12.87
N LEU A 86 11.35 -25.91 -11.98
CA LEU A 86 12.52 -25.09 -11.71
C LEU A 86 13.47 -25.83 -10.75
N SER A 87 14.69 -26.14 -11.23
CA SER A 87 15.71 -26.77 -10.39
C SER A 87 16.21 -25.77 -9.34
N VAL A 88 16.12 -26.14 -8.08
CA VAL A 88 16.71 -25.41 -6.96
C VAL A 88 18.09 -26.01 -6.67
N PRO A 89 19.16 -25.19 -6.57
CA PRO A 89 20.50 -25.70 -6.26
C PRO A 89 20.52 -26.50 -4.94
N PRO A 90 21.35 -27.56 -4.83
CA PRO A 90 21.45 -28.34 -3.62
C PRO A 90 21.79 -27.48 -2.39
N GLY A 91 21.10 -27.72 -1.27
CA GLY A 91 21.30 -26.95 -0.02
C GLY A 91 20.53 -25.63 0.05
N HIS A 92 19.82 -25.22 -1.01
CA HIS A 92 18.95 -24.04 -0.97
C HIS A 92 17.51 -24.40 -0.61
N GLU A 93 16.88 -23.52 0.16
CA GLU A 93 15.45 -23.59 0.47
C GLU A 93 14.62 -23.37 -0.80
N GLN A 94 13.53 -24.13 -0.95
CA GLN A 94 12.58 -23.95 -2.04
C GLN A 94 11.97 -22.53 -1.99
N PRO A 95 11.86 -21.81 -3.13
CA PRO A 95 11.34 -20.45 -3.15
C PRO A 95 9.99 -20.31 -2.45
N VAL A 96 9.11 -21.30 -2.60
CA VAL A 96 7.78 -21.32 -1.97
C VAL A 96 7.85 -21.26 -0.43
N MET A 97 8.85 -21.90 0.18
CA MET A 97 9.02 -21.95 1.63
C MET A 97 9.54 -20.62 2.16
N PHE A 98 10.54 -20.05 1.48
CA PHE A 98 11.06 -18.73 1.81
C PHE A 98 9.98 -17.65 1.68
N LEU A 99 9.23 -17.66 0.58
CA LEU A 99 8.11 -16.75 0.35
C LEU A 99 7.05 -16.93 1.43
N GLY A 100 6.72 -18.18 1.80
CA GLY A 100 5.80 -18.46 2.90
C GLY A 100 6.19 -17.76 4.20
N LYS A 101 7.45 -17.88 4.61
CA LYS A 101 7.98 -17.23 5.82
C LYS A 101 7.92 -15.71 5.73
N LEU A 102 8.28 -15.13 4.58
CA LEU A 102 8.23 -13.70 4.34
C LEU A 102 6.80 -13.15 4.44
N LEU A 103 5.84 -13.83 3.79
CA LEU A 103 4.44 -13.43 3.82
C LEU A 103 3.86 -13.56 5.23
N GLN A 104 4.19 -14.64 5.94
CA GLN A 104 3.79 -14.82 7.35
C GLN A 104 4.34 -13.72 8.25
N PHE A 105 5.61 -13.33 8.11
CA PHE A 105 6.20 -12.25 8.90
C PHE A 105 5.36 -10.96 8.81
N HIS A 106 4.98 -10.57 7.59
CA HIS A 106 4.16 -9.38 7.36
C HIS A 106 2.70 -9.55 7.79
N LEU A 107 2.12 -10.75 7.64
CA LEU A 107 0.77 -11.04 8.09
C LEU A 107 0.63 -11.03 9.62
N ASN A 108 1.70 -11.30 10.36
CA ASN A 108 1.70 -11.25 11.82
C ASN A 108 2.01 -9.84 12.38
N GLY A 109 2.52 -8.92 11.56
CA GLY A 109 2.88 -7.57 11.99
C GLY A 109 1.69 -6.65 12.29
N LYS A 110 1.92 -5.49 12.89
CA LYS A 110 0.89 -4.46 13.20
C LYS A 110 0.74 -3.38 12.12
N SER A 111 1.35 -3.55 10.94
CA SER A 111 1.13 -2.64 9.81
C SER A 111 -0.04 -3.11 8.96
N ALA A 112 -1.13 -2.34 8.96
CA ALA A 112 -2.28 -2.55 8.08
C ALA A 112 -1.85 -2.54 6.61
N VAL A 113 -0.93 -1.62 6.27
CA VAL A 113 -0.44 -1.46 4.90
C VAL A 113 0.30 -2.72 4.44
N GLN A 114 1.16 -3.31 5.28
CA GLN A 114 1.89 -4.53 4.93
C GLN A 114 0.94 -5.71 4.77
N ARG A 115 0.00 -5.90 5.70
CA ARG A 115 -1.00 -6.98 5.60
C ARG A 115 -1.87 -6.84 4.35
N PHE A 116 -2.30 -5.62 4.03
CA PHE A 116 -3.05 -5.34 2.80
C PHE A 116 -2.26 -5.71 1.55
N VAL A 117 -0.99 -5.31 1.47
CA VAL A 117 -0.13 -5.62 0.31
C VAL A 117 0.10 -7.13 0.19
N VAL A 118 0.32 -7.85 1.29
CA VAL A 118 0.45 -9.32 1.27
C VAL A 118 -0.83 -9.99 0.79
N GLY A 119 -1.99 -9.56 1.29
CA GLY A 119 -3.28 -10.09 0.81
C GLY A 119 -3.46 -9.91 -0.70
N GLN A 120 -3.10 -8.74 -1.23
CA GLN A 120 -3.10 -8.49 -2.67
C GLN A 120 -2.10 -9.39 -3.42
N ALA A 121 -0.89 -9.55 -2.90
CA ALA A 121 0.14 -10.39 -3.50
C ALA A 121 -0.31 -11.86 -3.59
N VAL A 122 -0.91 -12.40 -2.52
CA VAL A 122 -1.44 -13.77 -2.49
C VAL A 122 -2.64 -13.90 -3.42
N TYR A 123 -3.54 -12.92 -3.46
CA TYR A 123 -4.63 -12.90 -4.44
C TYR A 123 -4.10 -13.00 -5.88
N TYR A 124 -3.15 -12.14 -6.25
CA TYR A 124 -2.59 -12.13 -7.61
C TYR A 124 -1.76 -13.37 -7.92
N TRP A 125 -1.15 -14.02 -6.93
CA TRP A 125 -0.51 -15.31 -7.08
C TRP A 125 -1.55 -16.41 -7.33
N ALA A 126 -2.64 -16.44 -6.55
CA ALA A 126 -3.67 -17.46 -6.64
C ALA A 126 -4.42 -17.46 -7.98
N ILE A 127 -4.57 -16.30 -8.63
CA ILE A 127 -5.21 -16.24 -9.97
C ILE A 127 -4.28 -16.72 -11.10
N GLN A 128 -2.98 -16.92 -10.87
CA GLN A 128 -2.07 -17.42 -11.92
C GLN A 128 -2.28 -18.92 -12.17
N ARG A 129 -2.63 -19.69 -11.13
CA ARG A 129 -2.73 -21.15 -11.18
C ARG A 129 -3.68 -21.68 -10.12
N SER A 130 -4.47 -22.68 -10.50
CA SER A 130 -5.29 -23.48 -9.60
C SER A 130 -4.86 -24.96 -9.67
N PRO A 131 -4.45 -25.60 -8.56
CA PRO A 131 -4.31 -25.01 -7.22
C PRO A 131 -3.12 -24.04 -7.13
N CYS A 132 -3.26 -23.02 -6.27
CA CYS A 132 -2.17 -22.09 -5.97
C CYS A 132 -1.10 -22.80 -5.12
N PRO A 133 0.21 -22.67 -5.44
CA PRO A 133 1.27 -23.28 -4.65
C PRO A 133 1.57 -22.54 -3.32
N CYS A 134 0.78 -21.53 -2.96
CA CYS A 134 0.94 -20.79 -1.70
C CYS A 134 0.87 -21.75 -0.48
N PRO A 135 1.78 -21.66 0.50
CA PRO A 135 1.77 -22.53 1.67
C PRO A 135 0.47 -22.43 2.48
N PRO A 136 -0.06 -23.55 3.00
CA PRO A 136 -1.30 -23.57 3.79
C PRO A 136 -1.27 -22.63 5.00
N GLU A 137 -0.11 -22.45 5.62
CA GLU A 137 0.06 -21.58 6.79
C GLU A 137 -0.23 -20.12 6.46
N VAL A 138 0.13 -19.67 5.24
CA VAL A 138 -0.18 -18.31 4.77
C VAL A 138 -1.69 -18.16 4.57
N ILE A 139 -2.35 -19.19 4.03
CA ILE A 139 -3.81 -19.20 3.81
C ILE A 139 -4.53 -19.14 5.15
N THR A 140 -4.14 -19.99 6.10
CA THR A 140 -4.68 -19.99 7.47
C THR A 140 -4.50 -18.62 8.11
N GLN A 141 -3.31 -18.03 8.04
CA GLN A 141 -3.07 -16.72 8.64
C GLN A 141 -3.90 -15.60 7.98
N LEU A 142 -4.08 -15.64 6.66
CA LEU A 142 -4.98 -14.69 5.97
C LEU A 142 -6.42 -14.81 6.49
N MET A 143 -6.90 -16.03 6.73
CA MET A 143 -8.22 -16.25 7.30
C MET A 143 -8.30 -15.74 8.75
N THR A 144 -7.25 -15.95 9.55
CA THR A 144 -7.15 -15.37 10.91
C THR A 144 -7.23 -13.85 10.86
N CYS A 145 -6.50 -13.20 9.96
CA CYS A 145 -6.52 -11.75 9.80
C CYS A 145 -7.93 -11.16 9.51
N LEU A 146 -8.87 -11.94 8.95
CA LEU A 146 -10.24 -11.48 8.72
C LEU A 146 -11.07 -11.39 10.00
N GLY A 147 -10.74 -12.19 11.01
CA GLY A 147 -11.44 -12.25 12.30
C GLY A 147 -10.69 -11.58 13.44
N GLU A 148 -9.46 -11.10 13.21
CA GLU A 148 -8.64 -10.46 14.23
C GLU A 148 -9.13 -9.05 14.56
N LEU A 149 -9.15 -8.74 15.85
CA LEU A 149 -9.39 -7.40 16.38
C LEU A 149 -8.05 -6.85 16.88
N ILE A 150 -7.38 -6.08 16.02
CA ILE A 150 -6.07 -5.49 16.34
C ILE A 150 -6.03 -3.99 16.04
N TYR A 151 -5.20 -3.27 16.79
CA TYR A 151 -4.84 -1.90 16.50
C TYR A 151 -3.61 -1.87 15.58
N PHE A 152 -3.75 -1.15 14.48
CA PHE A 152 -2.69 -0.99 13.50
C PHE A 152 -1.85 0.25 13.79
N ASP A 153 -0.56 0.18 13.46
CA ASP A 153 0.38 1.29 13.67
C ASP A 153 -0.07 2.56 12.94
N GLU A 154 -0.76 2.41 11.80
CA GLU A 154 -1.27 3.51 10.98
C GLU A 154 -2.33 4.39 11.70
N ILE A 155 -3.04 3.87 12.71
CA ILE A 155 -4.04 4.63 13.47
C ILE A 155 -3.50 5.20 14.78
N ALA A 156 -2.31 4.79 15.21
CA ALA A 156 -1.77 5.14 16.54
C ALA A 156 -1.69 6.65 16.76
N VAL A 157 -1.17 7.40 15.78
CA VAL A 157 -1.03 8.87 15.88
C VAL A 157 -2.37 9.57 16.00
N SER A 158 -3.33 9.20 15.13
CA SER A 158 -4.67 9.78 15.15
C SER A 158 -5.40 9.44 16.45
N PHE A 159 -5.21 8.23 16.97
CA PHE A 159 -5.79 7.79 18.24
C PHE A 159 -5.20 8.58 19.42
N THR A 160 -3.88 8.73 19.52
CA THR A 160 -3.25 9.56 20.56
C THR A 160 -3.71 11.01 20.49
N ARG A 161 -3.86 11.57 19.27
CA ARG A 161 -4.39 12.92 19.10
C ARG A 161 -5.82 13.03 19.64
N MET A 162 -6.69 12.09 19.26
CA MET A 162 -8.07 12.04 19.76
C MET A 162 -8.12 11.93 21.29
N GLN A 163 -7.25 11.13 21.90
CA GLN A 163 -7.14 11.04 23.35
C GLN A 163 -6.79 12.39 24.00
N ASN A 164 -5.82 13.10 23.45
CA ASN A 164 -5.44 14.42 23.94
C ASN A 164 -6.58 15.44 23.78
N ASP A 165 -7.21 15.48 22.60
CA ASP A 165 -8.35 16.37 22.33
C ASP A 165 -9.51 16.10 23.32
N CYS A 166 -9.77 14.84 23.67
CA CYS A 166 -10.75 14.46 24.70
C CYS A 166 -10.36 14.94 26.11
N GLN A 167 -9.08 14.85 26.49
CA GLN A 167 -8.62 15.36 27.79
C GLN A 167 -8.73 16.88 27.87
N ASP A 168 -8.35 17.58 26.80
CA ASP A 168 -8.45 19.04 26.73
C ASP A 168 -9.92 19.50 26.79
N PHE A 169 -10.82 18.75 26.16
CA PHE A 169 -12.27 18.99 26.28
C PHE A 169 -12.77 18.80 27.72
N LEU A 170 -12.40 17.69 28.39
CA LEU A 170 -12.77 17.46 29.79
C LEU A 170 -12.21 18.54 30.72
N ALA A 171 -10.96 18.97 30.49
CA ALA A 171 -10.35 20.06 31.24
C ALA A 171 -11.11 21.39 31.03
N SER A 172 -11.55 21.66 29.80
CA SER A 172 -12.34 22.85 29.46
C SER A 172 -13.71 22.84 30.15
N LEU A 173 -14.39 21.68 30.21
CA LEU A 173 -15.65 21.54 30.95
C LEU A 173 -15.47 21.84 32.44
N LYS A 174 -14.40 21.29 33.04
CA LYS A 174 -14.06 21.52 34.45
C LYS A 174 -13.79 22.98 34.77
N GLN A 175 -13.08 23.69 33.89
CA GLN A 175 -12.85 25.14 34.02
C GLN A 175 -14.16 25.95 33.95
N ASN A 176 -15.16 25.47 33.21
CA ASN A 176 -16.48 26.09 33.11
C ASN A 176 -17.47 25.60 34.18
N GLY A 177 -16.99 24.92 35.22
CA GLY A 177 -17.80 24.49 36.36
C GLY A 177 -18.54 23.16 36.19
N VAL A 178 -18.30 22.44 35.09
CA VAL A 178 -18.84 21.09 34.86
C VAL A 178 -17.77 20.06 35.23
N ASN A 179 -17.83 19.53 36.45
CA ASN A 179 -16.88 18.52 36.91
C ASN A 179 -17.42 17.11 36.60
N LEU A 180 -16.71 16.37 35.74
CA LEU A 180 -17.04 15.00 35.34
C LEU A 180 -16.06 13.96 35.91
N ASP A 181 -15.18 14.33 36.84
CA ASP A 181 -14.14 13.45 37.38
C ASP A 181 -14.71 12.15 37.99
N GLU A 182 -15.95 12.18 38.53
CA GLU A 182 -16.63 11.00 39.06
C GLU A 182 -17.07 10.01 37.97
N THR A 183 -17.37 10.51 36.76
CA THR A 183 -17.81 9.69 35.61
C THR A 183 -16.64 9.28 34.73
N TYR A 184 -15.65 10.15 34.58
CA TYR A 184 -14.45 9.95 33.76
C TYR A 184 -13.20 10.31 34.59
N PRO A 185 -12.67 9.37 35.38
CA PRO A 185 -11.50 9.61 36.21
C PRO A 185 -10.30 10.10 35.36
N PRO A 186 -9.51 11.06 35.87
CA PRO A 186 -8.33 11.56 35.18
C PRO A 186 -7.37 10.41 34.87
N ARG A 187 -6.84 10.38 33.64
CA ARG A 187 -5.93 9.34 33.11
C ARG A 187 -6.54 7.94 32.90
N GLN A 188 -7.87 7.78 32.99
CA GLN A 188 -8.52 6.52 32.62
C GLN A 188 -8.92 6.45 31.13
N LEU A 189 -8.26 7.25 30.28
CA LEU A 189 -8.29 6.99 28.84
C LEU A 189 -7.45 5.74 28.60
N LEU A 190 -8.15 4.62 28.44
CA LEU A 190 -7.62 3.32 28.03
C LEU A 190 -6.44 3.52 27.09
N THR A 191 -5.25 3.24 27.59
CA THR A 191 -4.07 3.15 26.73
C THR A 191 -4.30 2.01 25.74
N LEU A 192 -3.71 2.08 24.55
CA LEU A 192 -3.97 1.14 23.46
C LEU A 192 -3.81 -0.35 23.87
N ASP A 193 -2.98 -0.61 24.88
CA ASP A 193 -2.72 -1.94 25.42
C ASP A 193 -3.78 -2.44 26.44
N GLU A 194 -4.65 -1.57 26.96
CA GLU A 194 -5.60 -1.92 28.04
C GLU A 194 -6.97 -2.42 27.53
N THR A 195 -7.21 -2.40 26.22
CA THR A 195 -8.51 -2.81 25.65
C THR A 195 -8.60 -4.29 25.26
N TYR A 196 -7.50 -5.06 25.35
CA TYR A 196 -7.50 -6.50 25.06
C TYR A 196 -6.59 -7.26 26.04
N PRO A 197 -7.12 -8.22 26.83
CA PRO A 197 -6.27 -9.21 27.49
C PRO A 197 -5.69 -10.19 26.44
N PRO A 198 -4.56 -10.85 26.75
CA PRO A 198 -3.90 -11.81 25.85
C PRO A 198 -4.80 -12.99 25.45
#